data_AF-A0A5M3WKK3-F1
#
_entry.id   AF-A0A5M3WKK3-F1
#
_cell.length_a   1.000
_cell.length_b   1.000
_cell.length_c   1.000
_cell.angle_alpha   90.00
_cell.angle_beta   90.00
_cell.angle_gamma   90.00
#
_symmetry.space_group_name_H-M   'P 1'
#
loop_
_entity.id
_entity.type
_entity.pdbx_description
1 polymer ?
#
loop_
_entity_poly.entity_id
_entity_poly.type
_entity_poly.pdbx_seq_one_letter_code
_entity_poly.pdbx_strand_id
1 'polypeptide(L)'
;MITMRSLIAETVQAARPPVPVPAPTPVLVAIRAERHPGLDRLVFEFRDGLPVRRSGTYVKRLVADGSGQDVRVAGDAILLLRFAGADGHDALGVPSYGPARTTYALPGIIQVVNTGDFESVLSFGIGLAKRVPYRMYTLKSPSRVVVDFSTPYWTVNAGIRLLDSTGHPRTVFRPVIPPGVARGALVRLFAGPTATEQAAGLWLVRSHATGFSKLTISRGVARVYLTGRVRGDGSTFTIADEIMLTLKRFPTICWVKIYDASGRTQRPKGRTDSIPECLEP
;
A
#
# COMPACT_ATOMS: atom_id res chain seq x y z
N MET A 1 13.75 -35.88 -88.41
CA MET A 1 13.90 -36.28 -87.00
C MET A 1 13.74 -35.05 -86.15
N ILE A 2 12.73 -35.03 -85.28
CA ILE A 2 12.31 -33.88 -84.47
C ILE A 2 13.07 -33.91 -83.14
N THR A 3 13.75 -32.81 -82.79
CA THR A 3 14.51 -32.67 -81.54
C THR A 3 13.57 -32.24 -80.41
N MET A 4 13.30 -33.12 -79.45
CA MET A 4 12.57 -32.79 -78.23
C MET A 4 13.48 -32.01 -77.26
N ARG A 5 13.10 -30.77 -76.92
CA ARG A 5 13.66 -30.04 -75.78
C ARG A 5 12.86 -30.39 -74.52
N SER A 6 13.53 -30.94 -73.52
CA SER A 6 12.98 -31.19 -72.20
C SER A 6 12.87 -29.87 -71.43
N LEU A 7 11.66 -29.52 -70.96
CA LEU A 7 11.47 -28.44 -69.99
C LEU A 7 11.52 -29.04 -68.58
N ILE A 8 12.51 -28.62 -67.79
CA ILE A 8 12.55 -28.87 -66.36
C ILE A 8 11.72 -27.77 -65.70
N ALA A 9 10.62 -28.13 -65.04
CA ALA A 9 9.87 -27.21 -64.21
C ALA A 9 10.56 -27.11 -62.84
N GLU A 10 11.20 -25.98 -62.54
CA GLU A 10 11.66 -25.67 -61.19
C GLU A 10 10.44 -25.30 -60.33
N THR A 11 10.11 -26.16 -59.37
CA THR A 11 9.17 -25.85 -58.30
C THR A 11 9.81 -24.85 -57.35
N VAL A 12 9.37 -23.59 -57.38
CA VAL A 12 9.74 -22.58 -56.38
C VAL A 12 8.99 -22.91 -55.07
N GLN A 13 9.70 -23.46 -54.09
CA GLN A 13 9.19 -23.66 -52.74
C GLN A 13 8.95 -22.30 -52.09
N ALA A 14 7.70 -21.94 -51.80
CA ALA A 14 7.38 -20.72 -51.06
C ALA A 14 8.07 -20.74 -49.68
N ALA A 15 8.80 -19.67 -49.36
CA ALA A 15 9.46 -19.52 -48.07
C ALA A 15 8.41 -19.58 -46.94
N ARG A 16 8.65 -20.45 -45.96
CA ARG A 16 7.81 -20.54 -44.75
C ARG A 16 7.80 -19.17 -44.07
N PRO A 17 6.63 -18.58 -43.74
CA PRO A 17 6.59 -17.32 -43.02
C PRO A 17 7.37 -17.46 -41.70
N PRO A 18 8.13 -16.42 -41.30
CA PRO A 18 8.90 -16.47 -40.06
C PRO A 18 7.95 -16.75 -38.90
N VAL A 19 8.32 -17.71 -38.05
CA VAL A 19 7.60 -17.97 -36.80
C VAL A 19 7.69 -16.70 -35.96
N PRO A 20 6.56 -16.10 -35.52
CA PRO A 20 6.60 -14.92 -34.66
C PRO A 20 7.39 -15.26 -33.39
N VAL A 21 8.47 -14.52 -33.13
CA VAL A 21 9.13 -14.58 -31.83
C VAL A 21 8.13 -14.05 -30.80
N PRO A 22 7.86 -14.78 -29.69
CA PRO A 22 6.99 -14.27 -28.65
C PRO A 22 7.49 -12.91 -28.18
N ALA A 23 6.59 -11.94 -28.06
CA ALA A 23 6.95 -10.66 -27.46
C ALA A 23 7.44 -10.91 -26.02
N PRO A 24 8.50 -10.21 -25.56
CA PRO A 24 8.99 -10.37 -24.20
C PRO A 24 7.87 -10.03 -23.19
N THR A 25 7.83 -10.76 -22.08
CA THR A 25 6.86 -10.46 -21.01
C THR A 25 7.19 -9.09 -20.39
N PRO A 26 6.21 -8.17 -20.30
CA PRO A 26 6.42 -6.89 -19.63
C PRO A 26 6.86 -7.07 -18.18
N VAL A 27 7.91 -6.38 -17.76
CA VAL A 27 8.41 -6.44 -16.37
C VAL A 27 8.19 -5.12 -15.67
N LEU A 28 7.54 -5.13 -14.50
CA LEU A 28 7.33 -3.95 -13.68
C LEU A 28 8.66 -3.52 -13.04
N VAL A 29 9.09 -2.28 -13.28
CA VAL A 29 10.40 -1.78 -12.84
C VAL A 29 10.31 -0.63 -11.84
N ALA A 30 9.16 0.05 -11.74
CA ALA A 30 8.96 1.07 -10.72
C ALA A 30 7.49 1.31 -10.39
N ILE A 31 7.25 1.69 -9.14
CA ILE A 31 5.96 2.21 -8.68
C ILE A 31 6.20 3.60 -8.06
N ARG A 32 5.52 4.62 -8.59
CA ARG A 32 5.65 6.00 -8.10
C ARG A 32 4.28 6.59 -7.84
N ALA A 33 4.14 7.39 -6.79
CA ALA A 33 2.93 8.15 -6.55
C ALA A 33 3.26 9.61 -6.24
N GLU A 34 2.47 10.53 -6.79
CA GLU A 34 2.67 11.96 -6.66
C GLU A 34 1.33 12.69 -6.55
N ARG A 35 1.36 13.88 -5.94
CA ARG A 35 0.22 14.80 -5.90
C ARG A 35 0.23 15.71 -7.11
N HIS A 36 -0.93 15.86 -7.75
CA HIS A 36 -1.22 16.91 -8.72
C HIS A 36 -2.39 17.78 -8.24
N PRO A 37 -2.69 18.91 -8.92
CA PRO A 37 -3.90 19.68 -8.64
C PRO A 37 -5.16 18.81 -8.78
N GLY A 38 -5.87 18.63 -7.66
CA GLY A 38 -7.14 17.90 -7.60
C GLY A 38 -7.07 16.38 -7.73
N LEU A 39 -5.87 15.78 -7.84
CA LEU A 39 -5.71 14.34 -7.93
C LEU A 39 -4.39 13.83 -7.35
N ASP A 40 -4.41 12.58 -6.92
CA ASP A 40 -3.19 11.80 -6.65
C ASP A 40 -2.98 10.85 -7.83
N ARG A 41 -1.76 10.83 -8.38
CA ARG A 41 -1.39 9.97 -9.51
C ARG A 41 -0.52 8.82 -9.01
N LEU A 42 -0.90 7.61 -9.37
CA LEU A 42 -0.09 6.39 -9.19
C LEU A 42 0.38 5.89 -10.56
N VAL A 43 1.66 5.63 -10.69
CA VAL A 43 2.31 5.18 -11.93
C VAL A 43 3.02 3.87 -11.69
N PHE A 44 2.68 2.88 -12.51
CA PHE A 44 3.40 1.62 -12.66
C PHE A 44 4.19 1.68 -13.97
N GLU A 45 5.51 1.65 -13.88
CA GLU A 45 6.42 1.71 -15.02
C GLU A 45 6.88 0.31 -15.39
N PHE A 46 6.77 -0.04 -16.66
CA PHE A 46 7.13 -1.35 -17.19
C PHE A 46 8.22 -1.20 -18.24
N ARG A 47 9.15 -2.16 -18.27
CA ARG A 47 9.99 -2.43 -19.44
C ARG A 47 9.34 -3.48 -20.32
N ASP A 48 9.79 -3.58 -21.56
CA ASP A 48 9.41 -4.64 -22.50
C ASP A 48 7.92 -4.70 -22.89
N GLY A 49 7.11 -3.71 -22.49
CA GLY A 49 5.74 -3.56 -22.96
C GLY A 49 4.79 -3.08 -21.86
N LEU A 50 3.50 -3.37 -22.05
CA LEU A 50 2.45 -3.13 -21.06
C LEU A 50 1.69 -4.43 -20.81
N PRO A 51 1.16 -4.65 -19.59
CA PRO A 51 0.34 -5.81 -19.28
C PRO A 51 -0.82 -5.97 -20.27
N VAL A 52 -1.12 -7.20 -20.71
CA VAL A 52 -2.17 -7.49 -21.70
C VAL A 52 -3.55 -7.11 -21.17
N ARG A 53 -3.83 -7.37 -19.88
CA ARG A 53 -5.06 -6.95 -19.21
C ARG A 53 -4.75 -6.14 -17.97
N ARG A 54 -5.57 -5.11 -17.72
CA ARG A 54 -5.47 -4.21 -16.58
C ARG A 54 -6.86 -4.03 -16.00
N SER A 55 -7.01 -4.20 -14.70
CA SER A 55 -8.30 -4.01 -14.02
C SER A 55 -8.11 -3.39 -12.66
N GLY A 56 -9.15 -2.69 -12.19
CA GLY A 56 -9.22 -2.15 -10.84
C GLY A 56 -10.59 -2.44 -10.26
N THR A 57 -10.65 -2.93 -9.02
CA THR A 57 -11.92 -3.21 -8.33
C THR A 57 -11.80 -2.81 -6.87
N TYR A 58 -12.78 -2.07 -6.38
CA TYR A 58 -12.85 -1.75 -4.96
C TYR A 58 -13.30 -2.98 -4.16
N VAL A 59 -12.53 -3.33 -3.13
CA VAL A 59 -12.76 -4.52 -2.30
C VAL A 59 -12.90 -4.14 -0.83
N LYS A 60 -13.59 -4.99 -0.05
CA LYS A 60 -13.71 -4.81 1.41
C LYS A 60 -12.46 -5.29 2.16
N ARG A 61 -11.74 -6.24 1.56
CA ARG A 61 -10.58 -6.91 2.13
C ARG A 61 -9.65 -7.29 0.99
N LEU A 62 -8.36 -7.26 1.29
CA LEU A 62 -7.30 -7.64 0.38
C LEU A 62 -6.80 -9.05 0.78
N VAL A 63 -6.65 -9.93 -0.19
CA VAL A 63 -6.27 -11.34 0.01
C VAL A 63 -5.05 -11.62 -0.87
N ALA A 64 -4.07 -12.35 -0.34
CA ALA A 64 -2.88 -12.75 -1.07
C ALA A 64 -3.24 -13.82 -2.11
N ASP A 65 -2.71 -13.67 -3.32
CA ASP A 65 -2.86 -14.66 -4.37
C ASP A 65 -2.17 -15.98 -3.95
N GLY A 66 -2.71 -17.12 -4.40
CA GLY A 66 -2.24 -18.46 -4.06
C GLY A 66 -2.59 -18.91 -2.62
N SER A 67 -2.20 -18.15 -1.60
CA SER A 67 -2.35 -18.55 -0.18
C SER A 67 -3.74 -18.30 0.43
N GLY A 68 -4.49 -17.32 -0.09
CA GLY A 68 -5.78 -16.93 0.48
C GLY A 68 -5.71 -16.16 1.81
N GLN A 69 -4.51 -15.78 2.28
CA GLN A 69 -4.34 -15.05 3.53
C GLN A 69 -4.69 -13.56 3.42
N ASP A 70 -5.18 -12.96 4.51
CA ASP A 70 -5.47 -11.53 4.56
C ASP A 70 -4.20 -10.68 4.44
N VAL A 71 -4.20 -9.75 3.48
CA VAL A 71 -3.14 -8.75 3.33
C VAL A 71 -3.61 -7.41 3.89
N ARG A 72 -2.81 -6.81 4.76
CA ARG A 72 -3.15 -5.52 5.37
C ARG A 72 -2.74 -4.38 4.47
N VAL A 73 -3.60 -3.38 4.39
CA VAL A 73 -3.30 -2.10 3.73
C VAL A 73 -3.97 -0.99 4.51
N ALA A 74 -3.25 0.09 4.78
CA ALA A 74 -3.77 1.22 5.52
C ALA A 74 -4.66 2.10 4.63
N GLY A 75 -5.89 2.37 5.08
CA GLY A 75 -6.85 3.22 4.39
C GLY A 75 -8.30 2.90 4.77
N ASP A 76 -9.22 3.76 4.36
CA ASP A 76 -10.67 3.59 4.54
C ASP A 76 -11.34 2.98 3.30
N ALA A 77 -10.63 2.93 2.18
CA ALA A 77 -11.03 2.20 0.98
C ALA A 77 -9.83 1.48 0.38
N ILE A 78 -10.11 0.35 -0.28
CA ILE A 78 -9.08 -0.50 -0.89
C ILE A 78 -9.43 -0.71 -2.36
N LEU A 79 -8.55 -0.28 -3.26
CA LEU A 79 -8.62 -0.63 -4.67
C LEU A 79 -7.64 -1.78 -4.95
N LEU A 80 -8.15 -2.93 -5.40
CA LEU A 80 -7.34 -4.02 -5.93
C LEU A 80 -7.08 -3.76 -7.41
N LEU A 81 -5.82 -3.55 -7.77
CA LEU A 81 -5.33 -3.46 -9.15
C LEU A 81 -4.75 -4.80 -9.57
N ARG A 82 -5.05 -5.24 -10.80
CA ARG A 82 -4.49 -6.44 -11.40
C ARG A 82 -3.95 -6.19 -12.79
N PHE A 83 -2.76 -6.72 -13.05
CA PHE A 83 -2.07 -6.66 -14.33
C PHE A 83 -1.74 -8.08 -14.77
N ALA A 84 -2.39 -8.56 -15.84
CA ALA A 84 -2.16 -9.90 -16.37
C ALA A 84 -1.25 -9.86 -17.59
N GLY A 85 -0.38 -10.87 -17.71
CA GLY A 85 0.66 -10.94 -18.73
C GLY A 85 1.78 -9.95 -18.44
N ALA A 86 2.23 -9.89 -17.20
CA ALA A 86 3.38 -9.10 -16.77
C ALA A 86 4.01 -9.74 -15.52
N ASP A 87 5.30 -9.54 -15.34
CA ASP A 87 6.08 -10.05 -14.21
C ASP A 87 6.55 -8.89 -13.32
N GLY A 88 6.67 -9.15 -12.01
CA GLY A 88 7.10 -8.19 -11.00
C GLY A 88 8.50 -8.47 -10.48
N HIS A 89 9.21 -9.38 -11.13
CA HIS A 89 10.52 -9.86 -10.71
C HIS A 89 11.48 -9.97 -11.90
N ASP A 90 12.77 -10.04 -11.58
CA ASP A 90 13.81 -10.36 -12.55
C ASP A 90 13.96 -11.88 -12.75
N ALA A 91 14.90 -12.30 -13.60
CA ALA A 91 15.12 -13.71 -13.91
C ALA A 91 15.56 -14.57 -12.69
N LEU A 92 15.95 -13.94 -11.58
CA LEU A 92 16.33 -14.61 -10.33
C LEU A 92 15.16 -14.68 -9.34
N GLY A 93 13.98 -14.17 -9.71
CA GLY A 93 12.81 -14.10 -8.84
C GLY A 93 12.84 -12.94 -7.85
N VAL A 94 13.77 -11.99 -7.99
CA VAL A 94 13.88 -10.83 -7.10
C VAL A 94 12.93 -9.72 -7.57
N PRO A 95 12.12 -9.11 -6.69
CA PRO A 95 11.23 -8.02 -7.08
C PRO A 95 11.96 -6.87 -7.78
N SER A 96 11.52 -6.52 -8.99
CA SER A 96 12.19 -5.54 -9.86
C SER A 96 11.71 -4.10 -9.70
N TYR A 97 10.69 -3.87 -8.88
CA TYR A 97 10.01 -2.57 -8.71
C TYR A 97 10.20 -1.94 -7.32
N GLY A 98 11.02 -2.56 -6.47
CA GLY A 98 11.29 -2.10 -5.11
C GLY A 98 10.44 -2.83 -4.05
N PRO A 99 10.19 -2.18 -2.90
CA PRO A 99 9.53 -2.83 -1.76
C PRO A 99 8.10 -3.29 -2.09
N ALA A 100 7.73 -4.47 -1.60
CA ALA A 100 6.36 -4.99 -1.69
C ALA A 100 5.32 -4.13 -0.95
N ARG A 101 5.74 -3.19 -0.11
CA ARG A 101 4.88 -2.24 0.61
C ARG A 101 5.52 -0.86 0.62
N THR A 102 4.79 0.14 0.15
CA THR A 102 5.23 1.53 0.16
C THR A 102 4.14 2.43 0.72
N THR A 103 4.51 3.27 1.69
CA THR A 103 3.62 4.25 2.30
C THR A 103 3.91 5.64 1.73
N TYR A 104 2.84 6.40 1.49
CA TYR A 104 2.89 7.72 0.86
C TYR A 104 2.27 8.80 1.76
N ALA A 105 2.86 9.99 1.72
CA ALA A 105 2.38 11.18 2.41
C ALA A 105 1.43 12.01 1.53
N LEU A 106 0.51 11.38 0.79
CA LEU A 106 -0.40 12.04 -0.16
C LEU A 106 -1.83 12.16 0.40
N PRO A 107 -2.65 13.13 -0.03
CA PRO A 107 -4.02 13.33 0.47
C PRO A 107 -4.95 12.11 0.36
N GLY A 108 -4.90 11.38 -0.75
CA GLY A 108 -5.72 10.20 -1.04
C GLY A 108 -4.95 8.90 -0.89
N ILE A 109 -3.84 8.73 -1.62
CA ILE A 109 -3.05 7.50 -1.57
C ILE A 109 -2.29 7.44 -0.24
N ILE A 110 -2.55 6.40 0.54
CA ILE A 110 -1.88 6.15 1.82
C ILE A 110 -0.81 5.08 1.64
N GLN A 111 -1.15 3.97 0.97
CA GLN A 111 -0.25 2.83 0.89
C GLN A 111 -0.50 2.00 -0.37
N VAL A 112 0.57 1.43 -0.92
CA VAL A 112 0.54 0.44 -2.01
C VAL A 112 1.18 -0.83 -1.50
N VAL A 113 0.53 -1.97 -1.72
CA VAL A 113 0.96 -3.28 -1.21
C VAL A 113 0.83 -4.30 -2.33
N ASN A 114 1.90 -5.01 -2.65
CA ASN A 114 1.84 -6.20 -3.50
C ASN A 114 1.11 -7.32 -2.76
N THR A 115 0.15 -7.95 -3.42
CA THR A 115 -0.64 -9.07 -2.90
C THR A 115 -0.39 -10.36 -3.65
N GLY A 116 0.42 -10.31 -4.70
CA GLY A 116 0.71 -11.48 -5.51
C GLY A 116 1.43 -11.11 -6.79
N ASP A 117 2.24 -12.07 -7.23
CA ASP A 117 2.83 -12.20 -8.55
C ASP A 117 2.77 -13.70 -8.86
N PHE A 118 1.61 -14.15 -9.34
CA PHE A 118 1.30 -15.57 -9.52
C PHE A 118 0.60 -15.79 -10.86
N GLU A 119 0.97 -16.86 -11.58
CA GLU A 119 0.41 -17.17 -12.92
C GLU A 119 0.48 -15.99 -13.90
N SER A 120 1.57 -15.22 -13.86
CA SER A 120 1.76 -13.98 -14.65
C SER A 120 0.68 -12.92 -14.40
N VAL A 121 0.14 -12.86 -13.18
CA VAL A 121 -0.76 -11.82 -12.71
C VAL A 121 -0.15 -11.10 -11.51
N LEU A 122 0.13 -9.82 -11.70
CA LEU A 122 0.51 -8.91 -10.63
C LEU A 122 -0.72 -8.32 -9.97
N SER A 123 -0.80 -8.44 -8.65
CA SER A 123 -1.89 -7.87 -7.86
C SER A 123 -1.36 -6.87 -6.84
N PHE A 124 -2.00 -5.70 -6.75
CA PHE A 124 -1.67 -4.65 -5.80
C PHE A 124 -2.91 -4.11 -5.10
N GLY A 125 -2.86 -3.98 -3.78
CA GLY A 125 -3.84 -3.23 -3.01
C GLY A 125 -3.40 -1.80 -2.78
N ILE A 126 -4.27 -0.86 -3.14
CA ILE A 126 -4.09 0.57 -2.94
C ILE A 126 -5.00 1.02 -1.80
N GLY A 127 -4.39 1.38 -0.68
CA GLY A 127 -5.04 1.95 0.48
C GLY A 127 -5.29 3.44 0.27
N LEU A 128 -6.55 3.84 0.31
CA LEU A 128 -6.99 5.21 0.11
C LEU A 128 -7.60 5.79 1.37
N ALA A 129 -7.39 7.09 1.60
CA ALA A 129 -7.98 7.83 2.71
C ALA A 129 -9.52 7.84 2.68
N LYS A 130 -10.13 7.70 1.49
CA LYS A 130 -11.55 7.41 1.29
C LYS A 130 -11.75 6.85 -0.13
N ARG A 131 -12.92 6.26 -0.40
CA ARG A 131 -13.29 5.84 -1.75
C ARG A 131 -13.48 7.07 -2.65
N VAL A 132 -12.82 7.08 -3.81
CA VAL A 132 -12.93 8.16 -4.80
C VAL A 132 -13.02 7.60 -6.22
N PRO A 133 -13.55 8.37 -7.19
CA PRO A 133 -13.42 8.03 -8.59
C PRO A 133 -11.94 7.94 -9.00
N TYR A 134 -11.62 7.02 -9.90
CA TYR A 134 -10.30 6.92 -10.50
C TYR A 134 -10.39 6.70 -12.01
N ARG A 135 -9.33 7.09 -12.71
CA ARG A 135 -9.15 6.83 -14.15
C ARG A 135 -7.86 6.06 -14.36
N MET A 136 -7.94 4.96 -15.10
CA MET A 136 -6.78 4.17 -15.50
C MET A 136 -6.52 4.32 -16.99
N TYR A 137 -5.27 4.61 -17.37
CA TYR A 137 -4.84 4.77 -18.76
C TYR A 137 -3.36 4.45 -18.90
N THR A 138 -2.82 4.53 -20.12
CA THR A 138 -1.41 4.21 -20.37
C THR A 138 -0.66 5.29 -21.11
N LEU A 139 0.63 5.39 -20.82
CA LEU A 139 1.58 6.21 -21.56
C LEU A 139 2.63 5.30 -22.21
N LYS A 140 3.23 5.79 -23.29
CA LYS A 140 4.36 5.16 -23.99
C LYS A 140 5.62 6.00 -23.74
N SER A 141 6.79 5.39 -23.94
CA SER A 141 8.11 6.04 -23.85
C SER A 141 8.37 6.80 -22.54
N PRO A 142 8.51 6.12 -21.38
CA PRO A 142 8.45 4.68 -21.15
C PRO A 142 7.01 4.15 -21.00
N SER A 143 6.85 2.83 -21.13
CA SER A 143 5.57 2.13 -20.94
C SER A 143 5.09 2.27 -19.50
N ARG A 144 3.94 2.92 -19.32
CA ARG A 144 3.38 3.18 -17.99
C ARG A 144 1.89 2.88 -17.93
N VAL A 145 1.46 2.26 -16.85
CA VAL A 145 0.05 2.26 -16.43
C VAL A 145 -0.12 3.35 -15.38
N VAL A 146 -0.99 4.31 -15.67
CA VAL A 146 -1.28 5.45 -14.81
C VAL A 146 -2.68 5.31 -14.23
N VAL A 147 -2.80 5.52 -12.93
CA VAL A 147 -4.06 5.52 -12.19
C VAL A 147 -4.18 6.85 -11.45
N ASP A 148 -5.06 7.71 -11.94
CA ASP A 148 -5.35 9.01 -11.32
C ASP A 148 -6.58 8.90 -10.42
N PHE A 149 -6.43 9.29 -9.15
CA PHE A 149 -7.49 9.30 -8.14
C PHE A 149 -7.96 10.72 -7.88
N SER A 150 -9.26 10.98 -7.96
CA SER A 150 -9.81 12.33 -7.74
C SER A 150 -9.73 12.72 -6.26
N THR A 151 -8.85 13.67 -5.93
CA THR A 151 -8.59 14.16 -4.57
C THR A 151 -8.74 15.69 -4.43
N PRO A 152 -9.86 16.31 -4.87
CA PRO A 152 -10.04 17.76 -4.88
C PRO A 152 -10.31 18.37 -3.48
N TYR A 153 -10.19 17.58 -2.42
CA TYR A 153 -10.50 18.00 -1.06
C TYR A 153 -9.28 18.59 -0.36
N TRP A 154 -9.55 19.51 0.56
CA TRP A 154 -8.52 20.06 1.43
C TRP A 154 -8.11 19.06 2.52
N THR A 155 -6.93 19.24 3.07
CA THR A 155 -6.36 18.40 4.13
C THR A 155 -5.70 19.28 5.19
N VAL A 156 -5.61 18.76 6.41
CA VAL A 156 -4.75 19.32 7.47
C VAL A 156 -3.53 18.45 7.68
N ASN A 157 -2.43 19.06 8.10
CA ASN A 157 -1.22 18.33 8.47
C ASN A 157 -1.34 17.82 9.91
N ALA A 158 -1.63 16.53 10.07
CA ALA A 158 -1.66 15.87 11.36
C ALA A 158 -0.25 15.39 11.74
N GLY A 159 0.18 15.68 12.97
CA GLY A 159 1.45 15.20 13.51
C GLY A 159 1.32 13.77 14.03
N ILE A 160 2.20 12.88 13.59
CA ILE A 160 2.26 11.47 13.96
C ILE A 160 3.62 11.19 14.59
N ARG A 161 3.65 10.31 15.58
CA ARG A 161 4.87 9.95 16.31
C ARG A 161 5.39 8.60 15.85
N LEU A 162 6.64 8.60 15.39
CA LEU A 162 7.44 7.43 15.02
C LEU A 162 8.69 7.40 15.89
N LEU A 163 9.35 6.26 16.02
CA LEU A 163 10.60 6.16 16.77
C LEU A 163 11.81 6.28 15.84
N ASP A 164 12.89 6.91 16.31
CA ASP A 164 14.20 6.89 15.64
C ASP A 164 15.09 5.74 16.13
N SER A 165 16.31 5.61 15.56
CA SER A 165 17.36 4.61 15.88
C SER A 165 17.64 4.39 17.36
N THR A 166 17.29 5.35 18.21
CA THR A 166 17.56 5.32 19.66
C THR A 166 16.30 5.09 20.50
N GLY A 167 15.16 4.84 19.86
CA GLY A 167 13.87 4.73 20.53
C GLY A 167 13.24 6.08 20.88
N HIS A 168 13.82 7.21 20.44
CA HIS A 168 13.25 8.53 20.73
C HIS A 168 12.13 8.89 19.75
N PRO A 169 10.99 9.42 20.24
CA PRO A 169 9.85 9.69 19.38
C PRO A 169 10.03 10.98 18.57
N ARG A 170 10.03 10.87 17.24
CA ARG A 170 10.04 11.97 16.27
C ARG A 170 8.65 12.23 15.70
N THR A 171 8.34 13.52 15.49
CA THR A 171 7.07 13.92 14.87
C THR A 171 7.23 14.07 13.37
N VAL A 172 6.36 13.43 12.60
CA VAL A 172 6.22 13.62 11.16
C VAL A 172 4.82 14.11 10.83
N PHE A 173 4.67 14.94 9.79
CA PHE A 173 3.38 15.50 9.42
C PHE A 173 2.79 14.78 8.20
N ARG A 174 1.47 14.56 8.24
CA ARG A 174 0.73 13.89 7.17
C ARG A 174 -0.57 14.60 6.82
N PRO A 175 -0.91 14.66 5.53
CA PRO A 175 -2.21 15.18 5.11
C PRO A 175 -3.32 14.23 5.60
N VAL A 176 -4.31 14.78 6.28
CA VAL A 176 -5.50 14.06 6.75
C VAL A 176 -6.76 14.84 6.38
N ILE A 177 -7.81 14.10 5.99
CA ILE A 177 -9.10 14.66 5.60
C ILE A 177 -9.96 14.92 6.85
N PRO A 178 -10.40 16.17 7.09
CA PRO A 178 -11.33 16.51 8.19
C PRO A 178 -12.77 16.05 7.91
N PRO A 179 -13.65 15.95 8.93
CA PRO A 179 -13.45 16.31 10.35
C PRO A 179 -12.74 15.23 11.19
N GLY A 180 -12.46 14.03 10.64
CA GLY A 180 -11.92 12.88 11.38
C GLY A 180 -10.39 12.88 11.59
N VAL A 181 -9.79 14.02 11.95
CA VAL A 181 -8.33 14.21 11.90
C VAL A 181 -7.58 13.23 12.83
N ALA A 182 -8.06 13.01 14.05
CA ALA A 182 -7.44 12.07 14.99
C ALA A 182 -7.48 10.62 14.48
N ARG A 183 -8.60 10.20 13.88
CA ARG A 183 -8.73 8.88 13.27
C ARG A 183 -7.78 8.74 12.08
N GLY A 184 -7.76 9.73 11.20
CA GLY A 184 -6.88 9.72 10.04
C GLY A 184 -5.40 9.73 10.43
N ALA A 185 -5.02 10.42 11.51
CA ALA A 185 -3.67 10.36 12.05
C ALA A 185 -3.28 8.94 12.49
N LEU A 186 -4.20 8.20 13.13
CA LEU A 186 -3.97 6.79 13.45
C LEU A 186 -3.88 5.91 12.20
N VAL A 187 -4.74 6.11 11.20
CA VAL A 187 -4.63 5.36 9.93
C VAL A 187 -3.24 5.56 9.30
N ARG A 188 -2.75 6.79 9.31
CA ARG A 188 -1.40 7.14 8.82
C ARG A 188 -0.29 6.56 9.70
N LEU A 189 -0.44 6.56 11.02
CA LEU A 189 0.48 5.88 11.94
C LEU A 189 0.58 4.40 11.57
N PHE A 190 -0.55 3.70 11.46
CA PHE A 190 -0.59 2.28 11.10
C PHE A 190 -0.16 1.98 9.66
N ALA A 191 -0.12 2.97 8.77
CA ALA A 191 0.54 2.84 7.47
C ALA A 191 2.06 2.68 7.63
N GLY A 192 2.64 3.22 8.70
CA GLY A 192 4.07 3.22 8.97
C GLY A 192 4.81 4.39 8.29
N PRO A 193 6.15 4.43 8.41
CA PRO A 193 6.97 5.48 7.80
C PRO A 193 6.91 5.44 6.27
N THR A 194 7.09 6.59 5.63
CA THR A 194 7.37 6.65 4.18
C THR A 194 8.80 6.20 3.88
N ALA A 195 9.13 5.95 2.61
CA ALA A 195 10.50 5.61 2.22
C ALA A 195 11.53 6.68 2.66
N THR A 196 11.19 7.97 2.54
CA THR A 196 12.03 9.09 3.00
C THR A 196 12.25 9.07 4.52
N GLU A 197 11.24 8.68 5.30
CA GLU A 197 11.36 8.61 6.76
C GLU A 197 12.11 7.38 7.22
N GLN A 198 11.93 6.24 6.55
CA GLN A 198 12.75 5.05 6.77
C GLN A 198 14.23 5.37 6.50
N ALA A 199 14.52 6.08 5.42
CA ALA A 199 15.87 6.55 5.11
C ALA A 199 16.42 7.52 6.16
N ALA A 200 15.55 8.25 6.87
CA ALA A 200 15.90 9.06 8.03
C ALA A 200 15.98 8.26 9.36
N GLY A 201 15.89 6.93 9.30
CA GLY A 201 15.99 6.05 10.47
C GLY A 201 14.73 5.95 11.31
N LEU A 202 13.55 6.34 10.78
CA LEU A 202 12.29 6.27 11.50
C LEU A 202 11.56 4.94 11.27
N TRP A 203 10.99 4.38 12.34
CA TRP A 203 10.14 3.19 12.27
C TRP A 203 8.91 3.27 13.19
N LEU A 204 8.07 2.25 13.07
CA LEU A 204 6.90 2.03 13.92
C LEU A 204 7.05 0.70 14.65
N VAL A 205 6.93 0.71 15.98
CA VAL A 205 6.75 -0.52 16.76
C VAL A 205 5.30 -0.97 16.62
N ARG A 206 5.08 -2.16 16.08
CA ARG A 206 3.72 -2.67 15.86
C ARG A 206 3.18 -3.50 17.01
N SER A 207 4.02 -4.15 17.81
CA SER A 207 3.58 -5.05 18.90
C SER A 207 2.53 -6.06 18.42
N HIS A 208 2.76 -6.64 17.22
CA HIS A 208 1.83 -7.52 16.48
C HIS A 208 0.45 -6.94 16.15
N ALA A 209 0.23 -5.65 16.41
CA ALA A 209 -0.97 -4.94 16.03
C ALA A 209 -1.05 -4.79 14.51
N THR A 210 -2.25 -5.00 14.03
CA THR A 210 -2.58 -5.07 12.59
C THR A 210 -3.27 -3.81 12.11
N GLY A 211 -3.70 -2.97 13.05
CA GLY A 211 -4.53 -1.80 12.86
C GLY A 211 -5.36 -1.54 14.10
N PHE A 212 -6.47 -0.85 13.91
CA PHE A 212 -7.48 -0.60 14.92
C PHE A 212 -8.87 -0.70 14.28
N SER A 213 -9.82 -1.27 15.00
CA SER A 213 -11.21 -1.45 14.55
C SER A 213 -12.06 -0.22 14.87
N LYS A 214 -11.72 0.51 15.93
CA LYS A 214 -12.55 1.59 16.45
C LYS A 214 -11.71 2.65 17.15
N LEU A 215 -12.08 3.91 16.91
CA LEU A 215 -11.67 5.06 17.70
C LEU A 215 -12.94 5.82 18.12
N THR A 216 -13.09 6.09 19.42
CA THR A 216 -14.12 7.01 19.93
C THR A 216 -13.48 8.09 20.77
N ILE A 217 -13.96 9.32 20.66
CA ILE A 217 -13.47 10.45 21.44
C ILE A 217 -14.68 11.09 22.12
N SER A 218 -14.64 11.16 23.44
CA SER A 218 -15.74 11.71 24.23
C SER A 218 -15.19 12.33 25.51
N ARG A 219 -15.61 13.56 25.85
CA ARG A 219 -15.25 14.22 27.13
C ARG A 219 -13.73 14.18 27.42
N GLY A 220 -12.90 14.44 26.41
CA GLY A 220 -11.43 14.44 26.56
C GLY A 220 -10.77 13.06 26.57
N VAL A 221 -11.51 11.96 26.39
CA VAL A 221 -10.97 10.59 26.41
C VAL A 221 -11.09 9.96 25.03
N ALA A 222 -9.94 9.61 24.44
CA ALA A 222 -9.84 8.78 23.25
C ALA A 222 -9.80 7.29 23.64
N ARG A 223 -10.61 6.46 22.99
CA ARG A 223 -10.61 5.00 23.16
C ARG A 223 -10.30 4.33 21.84
N VAL A 224 -9.18 3.63 21.77
CA VAL A 224 -8.67 2.94 20.58
C VAL A 224 -8.78 1.43 20.79
N TYR A 225 -9.39 0.73 19.85
CA TYR A 225 -9.53 -0.73 19.88
C TYR A 225 -8.62 -1.34 18.83
N LEU A 226 -7.54 -1.99 19.25
CA LEU A 226 -6.55 -2.58 18.37
C LEU A 226 -7.07 -3.86 17.72
N THR A 227 -6.53 -4.19 16.55
CA THR A 227 -6.77 -5.47 15.88
C THR A 227 -5.49 -6.29 15.84
N GLY A 228 -5.60 -7.62 15.82
CA GLY A 228 -4.44 -8.52 15.80
C GLY A 228 -4.22 -9.27 17.09
N ARG A 229 -3.19 -10.11 17.11
CA ARG A 229 -2.69 -10.77 18.31
C ARG A 229 -1.69 -9.86 19.02
N VAL A 230 -2.18 -8.74 19.54
CA VAL A 230 -1.38 -7.66 20.13
C VAL A 230 -0.56 -8.18 21.31
N ARG A 231 0.76 -7.97 21.29
CA ARG A 231 1.70 -8.36 22.36
C ARG A 231 2.92 -7.44 22.39
N GLY A 232 3.35 -7.05 23.58
CA GLY A 232 4.55 -6.25 23.84
C GLY A 232 5.84 -7.08 23.85
N ASP A 233 5.73 -8.39 24.10
CA ASP A 233 6.85 -9.34 24.13
C ASP A 233 8.03 -8.89 25.02
N GLY A 234 7.74 -8.20 26.13
CA GLY A 234 8.76 -7.70 27.05
C GLY A 234 9.51 -6.44 26.58
N SER A 235 8.98 -5.76 25.54
CA SER A 235 9.66 -4.62 24.92
C SER A 235 9.49 -3.35 25.77
N THR A 236 10.58 -2.59 25.91
CA THR A 236 10.57 -1.26 26.56
C THR A 236 9.63 -0.26 25.88
N PHE A 237 9.42 -0.41 24.56
CA PHE A 237 8.52 0.42 23.77
C PHE A 237 7.51 -0.46 23.06
N THR A 238 6.25 -0.03 23.04
CA THR A 238 5.18 -0.73 22.33
C THR A 238 4.37 0.25 21.50
N ILE A 239 3.54 -0.27 20.58
CA ILE A 239 2.59 0.52 19.78
C ILE A 239 1.72 1.48 20.63
N ALA A 240 1.55 1.21 21.93
CA ALA A 240 0.84 2.09 22.83
C ALA A 240 1.51 3.47 22.94
N ASP A 241 2.84 3.52 22.99
CA ASP A 241 3.61 4.76 23.13
C ASP A 241 3.36 5.67 21.93
N GLU A 242 3.52 5.15 20.70
CA GLU A 242 3.28 5.94 19.49
C GLU A 242 1.81 6.37 19.34
N ILE A 243 0.84 5.52 19.73
CA ILE A 243 -0.59 5.88 19.72
C ILE A 243 -0.86 7.01 20.71
N MET A 244 -0.39 6.89 21.95
CA MET A 244 -0.61 7.90 22.98
C MET A 244 0.01 9.23 22.58
N LEU A 245 1.28 9.21 22.16
CA LEU A 245 2.00 10.41 21.75
C LEU A 245 1.37 11.07 20.51
N THR A 246 0.80 10.27 19.59
CA THR A 246 0.08 10.80 18.42
C THR A 246 -1.26 11.44 18.83
N LEU A 247 -2.07 10.77 19.66
CA LEU A 247 -3.41 11.26 20.01
C LEU A 247 -3.39 12.44 21.00
N LYS A 248 -2.42 12.50 21.91
CA LYS A 248 -2.30 13.62 22.86
C LYS A 248 -1.85 14.94 22.22
N ARG A 249 -1.52 14.94 20.93
CA ARG A 249 -1.29 16.17 20.15
C ARG A 249 -2.57 16.95 19.89
N PHE A 250 -3.72 16.30 19.93
CA PHE A 250 -5.00 16.96 19.75
C PHE A 250 -5.41 17.58 21.10
N PRO A 251 -5.59 18.92 21.21
CA PRO A 251 -5.83 19.59 22.49
C PRO A 251 -7.13 19.14 23.16
N THR A 252 -8.07 18.58 22.38
CA THR A 252 -9.33 18.02 22.87
C THR A 252 -9.18 16.60 23.46
N ILE A 253 -8.01 15.98 23.40
CA ILE A 253 -7.73 14.64 23.94
C ILE A 253 -6.76 14.79 25.12
N CYS A 254 -7.26 14.60 26.34
CA CYS A 254 -6.47 14.63 27.56
C CYS A 254 -5.97 13.22 27.94
N TRP A 255 -6.77 12.19 27.65
CA TRP A 255 -6.52 10.81 28.06
C TRP A 255 -6.73 9.83 26.91
N VAL A 256 -5.90 8.79 26.86
CA VAL A 256 -5.96 7.73 25.84
C VAL A 256 -6.10 6.38 26.50
N LYS A 257 -7.13 5.63 26.11
CA LYS A 257 -7.36 4.25 26.53
C LYS A 257 -7.21 3.34 25.32
N ILE A 258 -6.25 2.45 25.37
CA ILE A 258 -5.96 1.48 24.33
C ILE A 258 -6.51 0.13 24.80
N TYR A 259 -7.26 -0.51 23.92
CA TYR A 259 -7.87 -1.80 24.14
C TYR A 259 -7.27 -2.83 23.18
N ASP A 260 -7.05 -4.06 23.65
CA ASP A 260 -6.67 -5.17 22.78
C ASP A 260 -7.83 -5.61 21.86
N ALA A 261 -7.59 -6.62 21.02
CA ALA A 261 -8.61 -7.14 20.09
C ALA A 261 -9.81 -7.80 20.80
N SER A 262 -9.68 -8.16 22.08
CA SER A 262 -10.77 -8.67 22.92
C SER A 262 -11.51 -7.57 23.70
N GLY A 263 -11.12 -6.30 23.50
CA GLY A 263 -11.75 -5.17 24.18
C GLY A 263 -11.31 -5.00 25.64
N ARG A 264 -10.13 -5.51 26.02
CA ARG A 264 -9.58 -5.37 27.38
C ARG A 264 -8.58 -4.23 27.47
N THR A 265 -8.58 -3.53 28.60
CA THR A 265 -7.60 -2.51 29.01
C THR A 265 -7.57 -2.52 30.54
N GLN A 266 -6.44 -2.17 31.16
CA GLN A 266 -6.31 -2.28 32.62
C GLN A 266 -7.22 -1.31 33.39
N ARG A 267 -7.34 -0.07 32.91
CA ARG A 267 -8.09 1.02 33.54
C ARG A 267 -9.15 1.57 32.57
N PRO A 268 -10.27 0.85 32.35
CA PRO A 268 -11.27 1.23 31.35
C PRO A 268 -12.05 2.52 31.69
N LYS A 269 -12.07 2.92 32.97
CA LYS A 269 -12.78 4.10 33.49
C LYS A 269 -11.78 5.15 33.98
N GLY A 270 -12.29 6.32 34.38
CA GLY A 270 -11.49 7.40 34.97
C GLY A 270 -10.70 8.27 33.98
N ARG A 271 -10.15 9.36 34.51
CA ARG A 271 -9.33 10.36 33.83
C ARG A 271 -7.85 10.00 33.92
N THR A 272 -7.49 8.91 33.26
CA THR A 272 -6.14 8.37 33.21
C THR A 272 -5.95 7.60 31.90
N ASP A 273 -4.71 7.53 31.43
CA ASP A 273 -4.37 6.67 30.31
C ASP A 273 -4.44 5.19 30.71
N SER A 274 -4.55 4.33 29.72
CA SER A 274 -4.63 2.88 29.95
C SER A 274 -4.16 2.11 28.73
N ILE A 275 -3.41 1.04 28.97
CA ILE A 275 -3.03 0.05 27.98
C ILE A 275 -3.57 -1.33 28.37
N PRO A 276 -3.74 -2.26 27.42
CA PRO A 276 -3.98 -3.65 27.77
C PRO A 276 -2.73 -4.26 28.41
N GLU A 277 -2.91 -5.21 29.32
CA GLU A 277 -1.82 -5.94 29.99
C GLU A 277 -0.87 -6.62 29.00
N CYS A 278 -1.38 -7.05 27.84
CA CYS A 278 -0.54 -7.65 26.79
C CYS A 278 0.46 -6.68 26.15
N LEU A 279 0.40 -5.38 26.46
CA LEU A 279 1.36 -4.35 26.02
C LEU A 279 2.19 -3.81 27.18
N GLU A 280 2.08 -4.37 28.38
CA GLU A 280 3.03 -4.06 29.45
C GLU A 280 4.45 -4.50 29.03
N PRO A 281 5.49 -3.71 29.38
CA PRO A 281 6.89 -4.09 29.19
C PRO A 281 7.31 -5.33 29.97
#